data_AF-A0A815LE55-F1
#
_entry.id   AF-A0A815LE55-F1
#
_cell.length_a   1.000
_cell.length_b   1.000
_cell.length_c   1.000
_cell.angle_alpha   90.00
_cell.angle_beta   90.00
_cell.angle_gamma   90.00
#
_symmetry.space_group_name_H-M   'P 1'
#
loop_
_entity.id
_entity.type
_entity.pdbx_description
1 polymer ?
#
loop_
_entity_poly.entity_id
_entity_poly.type
_entity_poly.pdbx_seq_one_letter_code
_entity_poly.pdbx_strand_id
1 'polypeptide(L)'
;MRLLAVNVMVNNSDYFQRLCTALHYSFEEQLKKTAMDTKWGGEVQIQALSMALSHPIYSYIQFISDPKIGHYIPSNISLQELIDRFNKGTAGGHLKYTGYKSDMNKLGFCVYYNGIHYDALLPFRNNPQQFVPHFDIINMSL
;
A
#
# COMPACT_ATOMS: atom_id res chain seq x y z
N MET A 1 4.78 0.56 -14.58
CA MET A 1 4.04 0.09 -13.38
C MET A 1 2.59 -0.29 -13.68
N ARG A 2 1.77 0.56 -14.32
CA ARG A 2 0.36 0.24 -14.62
C ARG A 2 0.17 -1.03 -15.45
N LEU A 3 0.85 -1.15 -16.59
CA LEU A 3 0.78 -2.36 -17.43
C LEU A 3 1.28 -3.62 -16.71
N LEU A 4 2.26 -3.47 -15.81
CA LEU A 4 2.72 -4.57 -14.96
C LEU A 4 1.62 -5.04 -14.00
N ALA A 5 0.92 -4.10 -13.35
CA ALA A 5 -0.22 -4.42 -12.50
C ALA A 5 -1.36 -5.07 -13.30
N VAL A 6 -1.70 -4.55 -14.48
CA VAL A 6 -2.70 -5.17 -15.39
C VAL A 6 -2.30 -6.60 -15.75
N ASN A 7 -1.04 -6.83 -16.14
CA ASN A 7 -0.55 -8.16 -16.49
C ASN A 7 -0.67 -9.14 -15.31
N VAL A 8 -0.31 -8.71 -14.10
CA VAL A 8 -0.48 -9.52 -12.88
C VAL A 8 -1.95 -9.82 -12.60
N MET A 9 -2.82 -8.83 -12.74
CA MET A 9 -4.25 -8.99 -12.52
C MET A 9 -4.86 -10.01 -13.48
N VAL A 10 -4.50 -9.97 -14.76
CA VAL A 10 -4.95 -10.93 -15.78
C VAL A 10 -4.40 -12.34 -15.50
N ASN A 11 -3.11 -12.48 -15.21
CA ASN A 11 -2.48 -13.79 -14.94
C ASN A 11 -2.94 -14.43 -13.63
N ASN A 12 -3.63 -13.68 -12.77
CA ASN A 12 -4.19 -14.15 -11.51
C ASN A 12 -5.69 -13.81 -11.41
N SER A 13 -6.42 -13.91 -12.54
CA SER A 13 -7.80 -13.45 -12.70
C SER A 13 -8.74 -13.95 -11.60
N ASP A 14 -8.66 -15.23 -11.23
CA ASP A 14 -9.54 -15.83 -10.23
C ASP A 14 -9.39 -15.16 -8.86
N TYR A 15 -8.15 -14.83 -8.47
CA TYR A 15 -7.87 -14.15 -7.23
C TYR A 15 -8.39 -12.71 -7.27
N PHE A 16 -8.07 -11.96 -8.34
CA PHE A 16 -8.48 -10.57 -8.46
C PHE A 16 -9.98 -10.40 -8.65
N GLN A 17 -10.66 -11.37 -9.26
CA GLN A 17 -12.11 -11.39 -9.36
C GLN A 17 -12.74 -11.54 -7.97
N ARG A 18 -12.27 -12.51 -7.15
CA ARG A 18 -12.72 -12.66 -5.76
C ARG A 18 -12.46 -11.41 -4.92
N LEU A 19 -11.26 -10.85 -5.01
CA LEU A 19 -10.89 -9.62 -4.31
C LEU A 19 -11.79 -8.45 -4.70
N CYS A 20 -12.00 -8.24 -6.01
CA CYS A 20 -12.88 -7.17 -6.49
C CYS A 20 -14.32 -7.37 -6.00
N THR A 21 -14.86 -8.59 -6.05
CA THR A 21 -16.20 -8.89 -5.51
C THR A 21 -16.30 -8.60 -4.01
N ALA A 22 -15.30 -9.00 -3.21
CA ALA A 22 -15.26 -8.74 -1.77
C ALA A 22 -15.23 -7.23 -1.45
N LEU A 23 -14.60 -6.43 -2.31
CA LEU A 23 -14.52 -4.97 -2.22
C LEU A 23 -15.68 -4.25 -2.94
N HIS A 24 -16.70 -4.98 -3.40
CA HIS A 24 -17.84 -4.45 -4.15
C HIS A 24 -17.46 -3.68 -5.45
N TYR A 25 -16.43 -4.17 -6.14
CA TYR A 25 -15.95 -3.66 -7.43
C TYR A 25 -16.13 -4.67 -8.58
N SER A 26 -16.21 -4.16 -9.81
CA SER A 26 -16.08 -4.99 -11.02
C SER A 26 -14.61 -5.20 -11.38
N PHE A 27 -14.21 -6.46 -11.62
CA PHE A 27 -12.86 -6.79 -12.05
C PHE A 27 -12.49 -6.13 -13.39
N GLU A 28 -13.41 -6.15 -14.36
CA GLU A 28 -13.19 -5.53 -15.67
C GLU A 28 -13.00 -4.01 -15.55
N GLU A 29 -13.78 -3.35 -14.70
CA GLU A 29 -13.63 -1.91 -14.44
C GLU A 29 -12.29 -1.61 -13.76
N GLN A 30 -11.86 -2.45 -12.82
CA GLN A 30 -10.54 -2.29 -12.19
C GLN A 30 -9.40 -2.51 -13.17
N LEU A 31 -9.49 -3.44 -14.12
CA LEU A 31 -8.51 -3.59 -15.20
C LEU A 31 -8.42 -2.32 -16.05
N LYS A 32 -9.57 -1.80 -16.53
CA LYS A 32 -9.64 -0.57 -17.32
C LYS A 32 -9.06 0.61 -16.54
N LYS A 33 -9.50 0.81 -15.30
CA LYS A 33 -9.02 1.86 -14.38
C LYS A 33 -7.51 1.78 -14.20
N THR A 34 -6.96 0.59 -14.02
CA THR A 34 -5.51 0.38 -13.82
C THR A 34 -4.72 0.78 -15.05
N ALA A 35 -5.23 0.44 -16.25
CA ALA A 35 -4.61 0.79 -17.52
C ALA A 35 -4.61 2.30 -17.81
N MET A 36 -5.59 3.05 -17.31
CA MET A 36 -5.73 4.50 -17.54
C MET A 36 -4.80 5.33 -16.65
N ASP A 37 -4.00 6.18 -17.28
CA ASP A 37 -2.97 7.04 -16.67
C ASP A 37 -3.56 8.11 -15.73
N THR A 38 -4.78 8.55 -16.00
CA THR A 38 -5.48 9.63 -15.28
C THR A 38 -6.25 9.17 -14.04
N LYS A 39 -6.38 7.86 -13.81
CA LYS A 39 -7.15 7.32 -12.67
C LYS A 39 -6.24 6.91 -11.53
N TRP A 40 -6.56 7.36 -10.31
CA TRP A 40 -5.80 6.99 -9.12
C TRP A 40 -5.93 5.51 -8.79
N GLY A 41 -4.81 4.88 -8.44
CA GLY A 41 -4.78 3.51 -7.91
C GLY A 41 -5.25 3.46 -6.46
N GLY A 42 -5.83 2.33 -6.08
CA GLY A 42 -6.19 2.01 -4.70
C GLY A 42 -5.75 0.61 -4.34
N GLU A 43 -6.44 0.00 -3.38
CA GLU A 43 -6.04 -1.27 -2.75
C GLU A 43 -5.83 -2.42 -3.74
N VAL A 44 -6.72 -2.57 -4.74
CA VAL A 44 -6.61 -3.61 -5.77
C VAL A 44 -5.30 -3.45 -6.57
N GLN A 45 -4.93 -2.22 -6.91
CA GLN A 45 -3.70 -1.94 -7.65
C GLN A 45 -2.45 -2.15 -6.77
N ILE A 46 -2.53 -1.81 -5.48
CA ILE A 46 -1.42 -2.05 -4.54
C ILE A 46 -1.21 -3.56 -4.33
N GLN A 47 -2.29 -4.34 -4.22
CA GLN A 47 -2.21 -5.79 -4.15
C GLN A 47 -1.56 -6.39 -5.41
N ALA A 48 -1.94 -5.90 -6.60
CA ALA A 48 -1.29 -6.30 -7.85
C ALA A 48 0.20 -5.95 -7.89
N LEU A 49 0.58 -4.78 -7.36
CA LEU A 49 1.99 -4.39 -7.27
C LEU A 49 2.78 -5.23 -6.26
N SER A 50 2.19 -5.57 -5.12
CA SER A 50 2.79 -6.48 -4.14
C SER A 50 3.10 -7.85 -4.77
N MET A 51 2.15 -8.40 -5.54
CA MET A 51 2.35 -9.63 -6.31
C MET A 51 3.43 -9.48 -7.38
N ALA A 52 3.36 -8.41 -8.18
CA ALA A 52 4.31 -8.15 -9.27
C ALA A 52 5.75 -8.04 -8.78
N LEU A 53 5.94 -7.32 -7.67
CA LEU A 53 7.25 -7.12 -7.05
C LEU A 53 7.68 -8.33 -6.24
N SER A 54 6.75 -9.24 -5.90
CA SER A 54 6.99 -10.35 -4.99
C SER A 54 7.53 -9.90 -3.63
N HIS A 55 7.06 -8.75 -3.13
CA HIS A 55 7.43 -8.15 -1.84
C HIS A 55 6.16 -7.62 -1.16
N PRO A 56 6.02 -7.77 0.18
CA PRO A 56 4.88 -7.19 0.88
C PRO A 56 4.92 -5.66 0.79
N ILE A 57 3.73 -5.05 0.72
CA ILE A 57 3.57 -3.59 0.81
C ILE A 57 2.75 -3.27 2.05
N TYR A 58 3.31 -2.46 2.94
CA TYR A 58 2.67 -1.95 4.14
C TYR A 58 2.13 -0.55 3.87
N SER A 59 0.83 -0.37 3.97
CA SER A 59 0.16 0.93 3.82
C SER A 59 -0.27 1.46 5.17
N TYR A 60 0.39 2.53 5.60
CA TYR A 60 0.06 3.28 6.81
C TYR A 60 -1.07 4.25 6.49
N ILE A 61 -2.23 4.07 7.12
CA ILE A 61 -3.44 4.84 6.83
C ILE A 61 -3.67 5.87 7.91
N GLN A 62 -3.87 7.13 7.52
CA GLN A 62 -4.37 8.15 8.43
C GLN A 62 -5.87 7.95 8.66
N PHE A 63 -6.25 7.49 9.87
CA PHE A 63 -7.67 7.25 10.22
C PHE A 63 -8.42 8.51 10.65
N ILE A 64 -7.71 9.58 11.00
CA ILE A 64 -8.30 10.87 11.41
C ILE A 64 -8.01 11.90 10.31
N SER A 65 -9.01 12.18 9.47
CA SER A 65 -8.94 13.24 8.46
C SER A 65 -9.24 14.59 9.12
N ASP A 66 -8.22 15.32 9.56
CA ASP A 66 -8.37 16.74 9.86
C ASP A 66 -7.93 17.56 8.62
N PRO A 67 -8.84 18.30 7.96
CA PRO A 67 -8.56 19.07 6.75
C PRO A 67 -7.55 20.22 6.97
N LYS A 68 -7.25 20.60 8.22
CA LYS A 68 -6.16 21.55 8.54
C LYS A 68 -4.79 20.92 8.45
N ILE A 69 -4.72 19.59 8.48
CA ILE A 69 -3.48 18.85 8.33
C ILE A 69 -3.36 18.44 6.86
N GLY A 70 -3.26 19.44 5.99
CA GLY A 70 -2.77 19.27 4.63
C GLY A 70 -1.31 18.83 4.71
N HIS A 71 -1.08 17.52 4.67
CA HIS A 71 0.22 16.92 4.94
C HIS A 71 1.12 16.95 3.69
N TYR A 72 1.64 18.13 3.34
CA TYR A 72 2.94 18.20 2.68
C TYR A 72 3.97 17.65 3.67
N ILE A 73 4.66 16.56 3.34
CA ILE A 73 5.86 16.13 4.07
C ILE A 73 7.00 17.01 3.52
N PRO A 74 7.53 17.97 4.30
CA PRO A 74 8.60 18.82 3.83
C PRO A 74 9.83 17.98 3.49
N SER A 75 10.53 18.32 2.41
CA SER A 75 11.77 17.63 2.02
C SER A 75 12.87 17.69 3.10
N ASN A 76 12.72 18.57 4.10
CA ASN A 76 13.61 18.76 5.23
C ASN A 76 13.04 18.24 6.58
N ILE A 77 11.98 17.42 6.57
CA ILE A 77 11.44 16.84 7.81
C ILE A 77 12.48 15.96 8.51
N SER A 78 12.54 16.04 9.83
CA SER A 78 13.41 15.13 10.61
C SER A 78 12.80 13.72 10.68
N LEU A 79 13.65 12.70 10.80
CA LEU A 79 13.21 11.31 10.95
C LEU A 79 12.27 11.13 12.16
N GLN A 80 12.60 11.76 13.29
CA GLN A 80 11.78 11.66 14.50
C GLN A 80 10.42 12.31 14.30
N GLU A 81 10.35 13.48 13.67
CA GLU A 81 9.08 14.16 13.39
C GLU A 81 8.24 13.37 12.39
N LEU A 82 8.88 12.72 11.43
CA LEU A 82 8.22 11.83 10.48
C LEU A 82 7.61 10.60 11.21
N ILE A 83 8.40 9.92 12.05
CA ILE A 83 7.94 8.82 12.91
C ILE A 83 6.80 9.27 13.85
N ASP A 84 6.92 10.44 14.46
CA ASP A 84 5.92 10.97 15.39
C ASP A 84 4.61 11.30 14.68
N ARG A 85 4.67 11.86 13.46
CA ARG A 85 3.49 12.07 12.62
C ARG A 85 2.85 10.73 12.21
N PHE A 86 3.66 9.72 11.88
CA PHE A 86 3.18 8.38 11.61
C PHE A 86 2.46 7.77 12.81
N ASN A 87 3.11 7.75 13.97
CA ASN A 87 2.55 7.17 15.18
C ASN A 87 1.30 7.92 15.67
N LYS A 88 1.28 9.26 15.58
CA LYS A 88 0.13 10.08 15.97
C LYS A 88 -1.03 10.01 14.98
N GLY A 89 -0.76 9.94 13.67
CA GLY A 89 -1.78 9.96 12.61
C GLY A 89 -2.40 8.59 12.30
N THR A 90 -1.67 7.51 12.57
CA THR A 90 -2.08 6.14 12.22
C THR A 90 -2.35 5.25 13.43
N ALA A 91 -1.94 5.68 14.64
CA ALA A 91 -1.93 4.85 15.85
C ALA A 91 -1.19 3.50 15.68
N GLY A 92 -0.29 3.39 14.70
CA GLY A 92 0.41 2.15 14.34
C GLY A 92 -0.40 1.20 13.43
N GLY A 93 -1.64 1.56 13.08
CA GLY A 93 -2.49 0.79 12.16
C GLY A 93 -1.98 0.84 10.73
N HIS A 94 -1.86 -0.32 10.10
CA HIS A 94 -1.42 -0.47 8.72
C HIS A 94 -2.17 -1.61 8.04
N LEU A 95 -2.36 -1.50 6.72
CA LEU A 95 -2.75 -2.63 5.88
C LEU A 95 -1.51 -3.29 5.31
N LYS A 96 -1.52 -4.62 5.24
CA LYS A 96 -0.46 -5.43 4.63
C LYS A 96 -0.98 -6.11 3.37
N TYR A 97 -0.42 -5.74 2.23
CA TYR A 97 -0.71 -6.36 0.94
C TYR A 97 0.32 -7.45 0.68
N THR A 98 -0.10 -8.72 0.69
CA THR A 98 0.78 -9.87 0.46
C THR A 98 0.45 -10.54 -0.86
N GLY A 99 1.39 -10.47 -1.80
CA GLY A 99 1.21 -10.97 -3.15
C GLY A 99 1.82 -12.35 -3.42
N TYR A 100 1.86 -13.26 -2.45
CA TYR A 100 2.63 -14.50 -2.58
C TYR A 100 2.02 -15.68 -1.80
N LYS A 101 2.32 -16.90 -2.26
CA LYS A 101 1.91 -18.17 -1.63
C LYS A 101 2.90 -18.69 -0.57
N SER A 102 4.04 -18.04 -0.34
CA SER A 102 5.06 -18.53 0.63
C SER A 102 5.78 -17.42 1.37
N ASP A 103 5.88 -17.58 2.69
CA ASP A 103 6.51 -16.72 3.70
C ASP A 103 8.04 -16.62 3.62
N MET A 104 8.60 -16.29 2.46
CA MET A 104 10.00 -15.87 2.45
C MET A 104 10.08 -14.44 3.02
N ASN A 105 10.78 -14.29 4.14
CA ASN A 105 11.20 -13.02 4.73
C ASN A 105 11.84 -12.13 3.66
N LYS A 106 11.03 -11.28 3.03
CA LYS A 106 11.44 -10.31 2.02
C LYS A 106 11.22 -8.92 2.57
N LEU A 107 12.16 -8.03 2.28
CA LEU A 107 12.14 -6.63 2.71
C LEU A 107 10.82 -5.98 2.25
N GLY A 108 9.99 -5.54 3.20
CA GLY A 108 8.74 -4.87 2.88
C GLY A 108 8.94 -3.46 2.31
N PHE A 109 8.06 -3.05 1.42
CA PHE A 109 7.92 -1.65 1.03
C PHE A 109 6.88 -0.97 1.90
N CYS A 110 7.13 0.27 2.32
CA CYS A 110 6.20 1.02 3.14
C CYS A 110 5.70 2.25 2.37
N VAL A 111 4.39 2.48 2.43
CA VAL A 111 3.73 3.66 1.86
C VAL A 111 2.85 4.31 2.90
N TYR A 112 2.66 5.62 2.79
CA TYR A 112 1.69 6.38 3.57
C TYR A 112 0.51 6.75 2.69
N TYR A 113 -0.70 6.51 3.18
CA TYR A 113 -1.93 6.96 2.54
C TYR A 113 -2.62 8.03 3.37
N ASN A 114 -2.75 9.23 2.80
CA ASN A 114 -3.38 10.39 3.46
C ASN A 114 -4.89 10.53 3.16
N GLY A 115 -5.52 9.50 2.57
CA GLY A 115 -6.91 9.54 2.12
C GLY A 115 -7.09 9.94 0.65
N ILE A 116 -6.04 10.42 -0.02
CA ILE A 116 -6.06 10.86 -1.42
C ILE A 116 -4.82 10.40 -2.19
N HIS A 117 -3.65 10.47 -1.57
CA HIS A 117 -2.34 10.25 -2.18
C HIS A 117 -1.53 9.19 -1.43
N TYR A 118 -0.62 8.53 -2.16
CA TYR A 118 0.34 7.58 -1.63
C TYR A 118 1.76 8.14 -1.69
N ASP A 119 2.40 8.28 -0.53
CA ASP A 119 3.81 8.66 -0.43
C ASP A 119 4.68 7.44 -0.14
N ALA A 120 5.81 7.31 -0.83
CA ALA A 120 6.77 6.25 -0.56
C ALA A 120 7.56 6.54 0.72
N LEU A 121 7.57 5.59 1.66
CA LEU A 121 8.38 5.68 2.88
C LEU A 121 9.71 4.99 2.62
N LEU A 122 10.61 5.77 2.04
CA LEU A 122 11.94 5.27 1.73
C LEU A 122 12.72 5.08 3.04
N PRO A 123 13.35 3.92 3.23
CA PRO A 123 14.29 3.78 4.32
C PRO A 123 15.49 4.70 4.10
N PHE A 124 16.02 5.27 5.18
CA PHE A 124 17.35 5.89 5.12
C PHE A 124 18.38 4.81 4.74
N ARG A 125 19.45 5.20 4.01
CA ARG A 125 20.48 4.27 3.47
C ARG A 125 21.01 3.24 4.47
N ASN A 126 20.92 3.53 5.77
CA ASN A 126 21.48 2.70 6.84
C ASN A 126 20.44 1.82 7.55
N ASN A 127 19.14 1.93 7.24
CA ASN A 127 18.10 1.09 7.84
C ASN A 127 16.92 0.82 6.87
N PRO A 128 17.07 -0.14 5.93
CA PRO A 128 16.06 -0.50 4.92
C PRO A 128 14.69 -0.94 5.46
N GLN A 129 14.57 -1.20 6.77
CA GLN A 129 13.38 -1.77 7.41
C GLN A 129 12.80 -0.89 8.51
N GLN A 130 13.23 0.37 8.63
CA GLN A 130 12.82 1.25 9.73
C GLN A 130 11.30 1.48 9.84
N PHE A 131 10.56 1.30 8.75
CA PHE A 131 9.12 1.46 8.69
C PHE A 131 8.39 0.12 8.52
N VAL A 132 9.09 -1.01 8.48
CA VAL A 132 8.41 -2.31 8.45
C VAL A 132 7.96 -2.62 9.88
N PRO A 133 6.67 -2.89 10.11
CA PRO A 133 6.16 -3.10 11.45
C PRO A 133 6.74 -4.39 12.05
N HIS A 134 7.08 -4.34 13.34
CA HIS A 134 7.61 -5.50 14.08
C HIS A 134 6.54 -6.56 14.41
N PHE A 135 5.28 -6.28 14.13
CA PHE A 135 4.13 -7.15 14.36
C PHE A 135 3.09 -6.92 13.25
N ASP A 136 2.53 -8.00 12.70
CA ASP A 136 1.43 -7.91 11.74
C ASP A 136 0.13 -7.60 12.49
N ILE A 137 -0.55 -6.51 12.14
CA ILE A 137 -1.88 -6.21 12.69
C ILE A 137 -2.95 -6.86 11.81
N ILE A 138 -3.64 -7.85 12.40
CA ILE A 138 -4.89 -8.49 11.96
C ILE A 138 -4.82 -9.12 10.56
N ASN A 139 -4.58 -10.44 10.57
CA ASN A 139 -4.82 -11.33 9.45
C ASN A 139 -6.35 -11.42 9.20
N MET A 140 -6.91 -10.53 8.39
CA MET A 140 -8.24 -10.77 7.82
C MET A 140 -8.06 -11.75 6.66
N SER A 141 -8.04 -13.04 7.02
CA SER A 141 -8.10 -14.14 6.06
C SER A 141 -9.39 -14.00 5.24
N LEU A 142 -9.24 -13.60 3.98
CA LEU A 142 -10.25 -13.70 2.92
C LEU A 142 -10.03 -15.00 2.14
#